data_AF-A0A2S7DEN8-F1
#
_entry.id   AF-A0A2S7DEN8-F1
#
_cell.length_a   1.000
_cell.length_b   1.000
_cell.length_c   1.000
_cell.angle_alpha   90.00
_cell.angle_beta   90.00
_cell.angle_gamma   90.00
#
_symmetry.space_group_name_H-M   'P 1'
#
loop_
_entity.id
_entity.type
_entity.pdbx_description
1 polymer ?
#
loop_
_entity_poly.entity_id
_entity_poly.type
_entity_poly.pdbx_seq_one_letter_code
_entity_poly.pdbx_strand_id
1 'polypeptide(L)'
;MTMRQIAIPLHPSIPGCRAGHHPQWVETHGAPLRLRTRLGTPVPVTFHIQCARCGVATRPTHLRSLVENRWTDPLGLQRVPLSLIGRAREEALAALNPAAHAA
;
A
#
# COMPACT_ATOMS: atom_id res chain seq x y z
N MET A 1 1.59 1.97 -19.37
CA MET A 1 2.48 1.53 -18.28
C MET A 1 1.65 0.67 -17.34
N THR A 2 2.03 -0.59 -17.13
CA THR A 2 1.35 -1.51 -16.21
C THR A 2 1.92 -1.35 -14.81
N MET A 3 1.05 -1.31 -13.81
CA MET A 3 1.44 -1.34 -12.40
C MET A 3 2.12 -2.67 -12.08
N ARG A 4 3.26 -2.63 -11.40
CA ARG A 4 3.99 -3.82 -10.93
C ARG A 4 3.97 -3.87 -9.41
N GLN A 5 3.77 -5.07 -8.87
CA GLN A 5 3.80 -5.32 -7.42
C GLN A 5 4.88 -6.32 -7.07
N ILE A 6 5.61 -6.02 -6.00
CA ILE A 6 6.63 -6.90 -5.43
C ILE A 6 6.21 -7.21 -4.01
N ALA A 7 5.88 -8.46 -3.73
CA ALA A 7 5.57 -8.92 -2.39
C ALA A 7 6.77 -9.68 -1.82
N ILE A 8 7.25 -9.27 -0.66
CA ILE A 8 8.33 -9.92 0.07
C ILE A 8 7.84 -10.34 1.46
N PRO A 9 8.40 -11.41 2.06
CA PRO A 9 8.10 -11.76 3.44
C PRO A 9 8.34 -10.57 4.38
N LEU A 10 7.47 -10.39 5.37
CA LEU A 10 7.66 -9.35 6.36
C LEU A 10 8.96 -9.60 7.14
N HIS A 11 9.74 -8.54 7.39
CA HIS A 11 10.98 -8.65 8.14
C HIS A 11 10.70 -9.17 9.56
N PRO A 12 11.52 -10.08 10.12
CA PRO A 12 11.26 -10.71 11.43
C PRO A 12 11.16 -9.73 12.61
N SER A 13 11.73 -8.53 12.50
CA SER A 13 11.62 -7.49 13.54
C SER A 13 10.24 -6.82 13.61
N ILE A 14 9.42 -6.96 12.57
CA ILE A 14 8.08 -6.38 12.54
C ILE A 14 7.08 -7.43 13.05
N PRO A 15 6.28 -7.13 14.09
CA PRO A 15 5.32 -8.08 14.63
C PRO A 15 4.38 -8.65 13.57
N GLY A 16 4.22 -9.98 13.57
CA GLY A 16 3.18 -10.65 12.79
C GLY A 16 1.77 -10.32 13.31
N CYS A 17 0.73 -10.69 12.56
CA CYS A 17 -0.65 -10.48 12.99
C CYS A 17 -1.19 -11.57 13.92
N ARG A 18 -0.95 -12.85 13.60
CA ARG A 18 -1.37 -14.03 14.39
C ARG A 18 -0.37 -15.17 14.17
N ALA A 19 -0.34 -16.12 15.10
CA ALA A 19 0.47 -17.33 14.94
C ALA A 19 0.10 -18.08 13.65
N GLY A 20 1.12 -18.54 12.90
CA GLY A 20 0.95 -19.22 11.62
C GLY A 20 0.50 -18.33 10.45
N HIS A 21 0.45 -17.01 10.62
CA HIS A 21 0.20 -16.07 9.54
C HIS A 21 1.52 -15.52 8.99
N HIS A 22 1.58 -15.35 7.67
CA HIS A 22 2.74 -14.81 6.97
C HIS A 22 2.36 -13.48 6.30
N PRO A 23 2.32 -12.37 7.04
CA PRO A 23 2.16 -11.06 6.43
C PRO A 23 3.31 -10.77 5.47
N GLN A 24 3.05 -9.94 4.48
CA GLN A 24 3.97 -9.58 3.42
C GLN A 24 4.10 -8.06 3.36
N TRP A 25 5.33 -7.59 3.15
CA TRP A 25 5.58 -6.24 2.71
C TRP A 25 5.39 -6.17 1.19
N VAL A 26 4.66 -5.17 0.70
CA VAL A 26 4.37 -5.04 -0.72
C VAL A 26 4.76 -3.66 -1.21
N GLU A 27 5.50 -3.64 -2.30
CA GLU A 27 5.90 -2.44 -3.04
C GLU A 27 5.10 -2.38 -4.33
N THR A 28 4.56 -1.20 -4.64
CA THR A 28 3.78 -0.96 -5.86
C THR A 28 4.44 0.14 -6.67
N HIS A 29 4.84 -0.21 -7.90
CA HIS A 29 5.47 0.68 -8.87
C HIS A 29 4.51 1.01 -10.01
N GLY A 30 4.57 2.25 -10.48
CA GLY A 30 3.75 2.74 -11.58
C GLY A 30 2.33 3.16 -11.15
N ALA A 31 1.61 3.78 -12.08
CA ALA A 31 0.27 4.31 -11.80
C ALA A 31 -0.80 3.20 -11.88
N PRO A 32 -1.85 3.24 -11.04
CA PRO A 32 -3.04 2.42 -11.21
C PRO A 32 -3.71 2.73 -12.54
N LEU A 33 -4.26 1.70 -13.20
CA LEU A 33 -4.93 1.83 -14.49
C LEU A 33 -6.03 2.88 -14.53
N ARG A 34 -6.79 3.04 -13.43
CA ARG A 34 -7.92 3.97 -13.36
C ARG A 34 -7.49 5.40 -13.03
N LEU A 35 -6.27 5.61 -12.55
CA LEU A 35 -5.77 6.95 -12.29
C LEU A 35 -5.18 7.51 -13.59
N ARG A 36 -5.78 8.60 -14.09
CA ARG A 36 -5.29 9.30 -15.28
C ARG A 36 -4.02 10.08 -14.95
N THR A 37 -2.88 9.39 -14.90
CA THR A 37 -1.57 10.02 -14.81
C THR A 37 -1.05 10.30 -16.22
N ARG A 38 -0.58 11.54 -16.47
CA ARG A 38 0.02 11.90 -17.76
C ARG A 38 1.25 11.02 -18.03
N LEU A 39 1.42 10.59 -19.28
CA LEU A 39 2.63 9.88 -19.68
C LEU A 39 3.87 10.74 -19.40
N GLY A 40 4.92 10.11 -18.88
CA GLY A 40 6.14 10.81 -18.45
C GLY A 40 6.08 11.42 -17.05
N THR A 41 4.91 11.47 -16.40
CA THR A 41 4.83 11.92 -15.00
C THR A 41 5.49 10.89 -14.08
N PRO A 42 6.45 11.30 -13.24
CA PRO A 42 7.02 10.42 -12.22
C PRO A 42 5.93 9.92 -11.27
N VAL A 43 5.93 8.61 -11.00
CA VAL A 43 4.99 7.98 -10.05
C VAL A 43 5.79 7.48 -8.86
N PRO A 44 5.55 8.00 -7.64
CA PRO A 44 6.24 7.50 -6.45
C PRO A 44 5.86 6.04 -6.19
N VAL A 45 6.83 5.28 -5.69
CA VAL A 45 6.56 3.93 -5.18
C VAL A 45 5.69 4.04 -3.94
N THR A 46 4.70 3.16 -3.82
CA THR A 46 3.89 3.03 -2.62
C THR A 46 4.10 1.69 -1.95
N PHE A 47 3.97 1.69 -0.63
CA PHE A 47 4.27 0.57 0.24
C PHE A 47 3.08 0.26 1.15
N HIS A 48 2.82 -1.02 1.41
CA HIS A 48 1.90 -1.47 2.44
C HIS A 48 2.30 -2.85 2.98
N ILE A 49 1.87 -3.18 4.19
CA ILE A 49 1.90 -4.55 4.70
C ILE A 49 0.52 -5.17 4.53
N GLN A 50 0.45 -6.43 4.09
CA GLN A 50 -0.80 -7.18 3.97
C GLN A 50 -0.71 -8.56 4.60
N CYS A 51 -1.84 -9.09 5.05
CA CYS A 51 -1.98 -10.50 5.40
C CYS A 51 -3.21 -11.07 4.69
N ALA A 52 -2.97 -11.99 3.75
CA ALA A 52 -4.04 -12.66 3.01
C ALA A 52 -4.98 -13.44 3.93
N ARG A 53 -4.44 -14.10 4.96
CA ARG A 53 -5.21 -14.92 5.91
C ARG A 53 -6.09 -14.09 6.85
N CYS A 54 -5.67 -12.86 7.19
CA CYS A 54 -6.51 -11.91 7.90
C CYS A 54 -7.44 -11.12 6.98
N GLY A 55 -7.19 -11.10 5.68
CA GLY A 55 -7.93 -10.26 4.73
C GLY A 55 -7.75 -8.77 4.95
N VAL A 56 -6.61 -8.32 5.48
CA VAL A 56 -6.34 -6.90 5.77
C VAL A 56 -4.99 -6.44 5.22
N ALA A 57 -4.88 -5.14 4.98
CA ALA A 57 -3.65 -4.46 4.61
C ALA A 57 -3.57 -3.08 5.29
N THR A 58 -2.38 -2.54 5.50
CA THR A 58 -2.23 -1.11 5.85
C THR A 58 -2.64 -0.25 4.65
N ARG A 59 -3.18 0.94 4.88
CA ARG A 59 -3.36 1.95 3.82
C ARG A 59 -2.00 2.18 3.13
N PRO A 60 -1.93 2.20 1.79
CA PRO A 60 -0.69 2.48 1.09
C PRO A 60 -0.12 3.87 1.40
N THR A 61 1.19 4.01 1.32
CA THR A 61 1.92 5.28 1.50
C THR A 61 3.25 5.23 0.77
N HIS A 62 3.78 6.39 0.38
CA HIS A 62 5.15 6.52 -0.16
C HIS A 62 6.23 6.49 0.94
N LEU A 63 5.85 6.63 2.21
CA LEU A 63 6.77 6.63 3.34
C LEU A 63 6.90 5.21 3.91
N ARG A 64 8.03 4.54 3.65
CA ARG A 64 8.30 3.19 4.20
C ARG A 64 8.15 3.16 5.72
N SER A 65 8.73 4.14 6.42
CA SER A 65 8.70 4.23 7.89
C SER A 65 7.29 4.29 8.49
N LEU A 66 6.31 4.79 7.73
CA LEU A 66 4.93 4.89 8.20
C LEU A 66 4.18 3.56 8.10
N VAL A 67 4.59 2.66 7.21
CA VAL A 67 3.90 1.38 6.98
C VAL A 67 3.94 0.50 8.23
N GLU A 68 5.11 0.41 8.87
CA GLU A 68 5.28 -0.39 10.09
C GLU A 68 4.41 0.15 11.22
N ASN A 69 4.42 1.47 11.44
CA ASN A 69 3.56 2.13 12.42
C ASN A 69 2.07 1.86 12.17
N ARG A 70 1.61 1.90 10.91
CA ARG A 70 0.22 1.57 10.55
C ARG A 70 -0.11 0.10 10.78
N TRP A 71 0.88 -0.78 10.63
CA TRP A 71 0.72 -2.21 10.86
C TRP A 71 0.67 -2.55 12.35
N THR A 72 1.49 -1.91 13.18
CA THR A 72 1.55 -2.16 14.63
C THR A 72 0.57 -1.33 15.44
N ASP A 73 -0.12 -0.35 14.83
CA ASP A 73 -1.18 0.44 15.47
C ASP A 73 -2.24 -0.46 16.13
N PRO A 74 -2.42 -0.41 17.47
CA PRO A 74 -3.40 -1.23 18.17
C PRO A 74 -4.84 -0.87 17.81
N LEU A 75 -5.11 0.38 17.43
CA LEU A 75 -6.44 0.81 17.00
C LEU A 75 -6.74 0.38 15.57
N GLY A 76 -5.71 0.08 14.78
CA GLY A 76 -5.83 -0.40 13.40
C GLY A 76 -6.52 0.59 12.46
N LEU A 77 -6.56 1.89 12.80
CA LEU A 77 -7.32 2.90 12.06
C LEU A 77 -6.81 3.10 10.63
N GLN A 78 -5.55 2.73 10.40
CA GLN A 78 -4.89 2.83 9.11
C GLN A 78 -4.81 1.49 8.38
N ARG A 79 -5.68 0.52 8.74
CA ARG A 79 -5.85 -0.74 8.01
C ARG A 79 -7.12 -0.70 7.17
N VAL A 80 -7.09 -1.39 6.04
CA VAL A 80 -8.21 -1.57 5.12
C VAL A 80 -8.41 -3.05 4.83
N PRO A 81 -9.63 -3.49 4.50
CA PRO A 81 -9.86 -4.80 3.92
C PRO A 81 -9.00 -4.99 2.66
N LEU A 82 -8.39 -6.16 2.52
CA LEU A 82 -7.53 -6.48 1.39
C LEU A 82 -8.28 -6.42 0.06
N SER A 83 -9.59 -6.69 0.06
CA SER A 83 -10.47 -6.52 -1.10
C SER A 83 -10.54 -5.07 -1.61
N LEU A 84 -10.27 -4.07 -0.75
CA LEU A 84 -10.31 -2.65 -1.08
C LEU A 84 -8.92 -2.07 -1.39
N ILE A 85 -7.86 -2.88 -1.40
CA ILE A 85 -6.49 -2.39 -1.54
C ILE A 85 -6.22 -1.69 -2.87
N GLY A 86 -6.90 -2.11 -3.95
CA GLY A 86 -6.80 -1.45 -5.26
C GLY A 86 -7.22 0.03 -5.18
N ARG A 87 -8.41 0.27 -4.61
CA ARG A 87 -8.92 1.63 -4.36
C ARG A 87 -8.02 2.41 -3.41
N ALA A 88 -7.53 1.79 -2.35
CA ALA A 88 -6.64 2.45 -1.39
C ALA A 88 -5.31 2.91 -2.02
N ARG A 89 -4.80 2.20 -3.04
CA ARG A 89 -3.61 2.62 -3.82
C ARG A 89 -3.92 3.84 -4.69
N GLU A 90 -5.09 3.86 -5.32
CA GLU A 90 -5.56 5.01 -6.10
C GLU A 90 -5.67 6.26 -5.21
N GLU A 91 -6.33 6.13 -4.05
CA GLU A 91 -6.46 7.21 -3.06
C GLU A 91 -5.09 7.70 -2.57
N ALA A 92 -4.19 6.78 -2.22
CA ALA A 92 -2.85 7.14 -1.75
C ALA A 92 -2.06 7.89 -2.82
N LEU A 93 -2.10 7.46 -4.08
CA LEU A 93 -1.38 8.14 -5.15
C LEU A 93 -2.01 9.49 -5.51
N ALA A 94 -3.34 9.58 -5.52
CA ALA A 94 -4.05 10.83 -5.78
C ALA A 94 -3.76 11.89 -4.70
N ALA A 95 -3.58 11.48 -3.44
CA ALA A 95 -3.17 12.37 -2.35
C ALA A 95 -1.72 12.89 -2.49
N LEU A 96 -0.84 12.14 -3.19
CA LEU A 96 0.55 12.52 -3.42
C LEU A 96 0.75 13.40 -4.65
N ASN A 97 -0.23 13.40 -5.56
CA ASN A 97 -0.22 14.20 -6.76
C ASN A 97 -1.44 15.13 -6.79
N PRO A 98 -1.43 16.24 -6.04
CA PRO A 98 -2.56 17.17 -6.04
C PRO A 98 -2.85 17.78 -7.43
N ALA A 99 -1.86 17.83 -8.34
CA ALA A 99 -2.06 18.26 -9.72
C ALA A 99 -2.84 17.24 -10.58
N ALA A 100 -3.00 15.99 -10.13
CA ALA A 100 -3.82 14.97 -10.81
C ALA A 100 -5.33 15.12 -10.55
N HIS A 101 -5.73 15.99 -9.60
CA HIS A 101 -7.14 16.31 -9.31
C HIS A 101 -7.71 17.44 -10.19
N ALA A 102 -6.89 18.11 -11.00
CA ALA A 102 -7.25 19.35 -11.70
C ALA A 102 -7.33 19.21 -13.24
N ALA A 103 -7.67 18.04 -13.77
CA ALA A 103 -7.82 17.81 -15.21
C ALA A 103 -9.14 17.13 -15.57
#